data_AF-A0A7S4FCZ2-F1
#
_entry.id   AF-A0A7S4FCZ2-F1
#
_cell.length_a   1.000
_cell.length_b   1.000
_cell.length_c   1.000
_cell.angle_alpha   90.00
_cell.angle_beta   90.00
_cell.angle_gamma   90.00
#
_symmetry.space_group_name_H-M   'P 1'
#
loop_
_entity.id
_entity.type
_entity.pdbx_description
1 polymer ?
#
loop_
_entity_poly.entity_id
_entity_poly.type
_entity_poly.pdbx_seq_one_letter_code
_entity_poly.pdbx_strand_id
1 'polypeptide(L)'
;ASFRFAGQRARPRKGVEEAFKVGETYLKPPGSCKTKWRDCEIGVEVECCEDCNIYVLDVCAQVQVSDCRNCRVVVGPTAGSVFLLNCVGCTVSVVARQLRLRDCADCDLR
;
A
#
# COMPACT_ATOMS: atom_id res chain seq x y z
N ALA A 1 -3.65 -14.25 5.23
CA ALA A 1 -4.22 -13.16 6.05
C ALA A 1 -3.76 -11.84 5.47
N SER A 2 -4.55 -10.76 5.51
CA SER A 2 -4.11 -9.46 5.00
C SER A 2 -4.23 -8.36 6.06
N PHE A 3 -3.30 -7.42 6.03
CA PHE A 3 -3.43 -6.16 6.76
C PHE A 3 -3.96 -5.10 5.82
N ARG A 4 -4.97 -4.37 6.27
CA ARG A 4 -5.56 -3.28 5.49
C ARG A 4 -5.39 -1.95 6.22
N PHE A 5 -4.91 -0.95 5.48
CA PHE A 5 -4.89 0.45 5.88
C PHE A 5 -5.63 1.24 4.82
N ALA A 6 -6.92 1.47 5.03
CA ALA A 6 -7.76 2.06 4.01
C ALA A 6 -8.68 3.13 4.57
N GLY A 7 -8.92 4.17 3.76
CA GLY A 7 -10.10 5.03 3.89
C GLY A 7 -11.39 4.26 3.65
N GLN A 8 -12.53 4.95 3.72
CA GLN A 8 -13.81 4.33 3.39
C GLN A 8 -14.12 4.54 1.92
N ARG A 9 -14.28 3.42 1.20
CA ARG A 9 -14.79 3.42 -0.16
C ARG A 9 -16.21 2.86 -0.16
N ALA A 10 -17.20 3.75 -0.17
CA ALA A 10 -18.59 3.33 -0.29
C ALA A 10 -18.96 3.30 -1.78
N ARG A 11 -19.61 2.21 -2.21
CA ARG A 11 -20.24 2.12 -3.55
C ARG A 11 -21.77 2.19 -3.42
N PRO A 12 -22.36 3.34 -3.03
CA PRO A 12 -23.80 3.50 -3.07
C PRO A 12 -24.32 3.43 -4.51
N ARG A 13 -25.62 3.14 -4.68
CA ARG A 13 -26.27 3.02 -5.99
C ARG A 13 -26.18 4.30 -6.86
N LYS A 14 -25.71 5.42 -6.32
CA LYS A 14 -25.69 6.76 -6.93
C LYS A 14 -24.29 7.31 -7.26
N GLY A 15 -23.22 6.56 -7.03
CA GLY A 15 -21.84 7.03 -7.27
C GLY A 15 -20.85 6.34 -6.34
N VAL A 16 -19.56 6.60 -6.51
CA VAL A 16 -18.52 6.17 -5.56
C VAL A 16 -18.23 7.36 -4.65
N GLU A 17 -18.48 7.22 -3.35
CA GLU A 17 -18.03 8.19 -2.34
C GLU A 17 -16.75 7.63 -1.72
N GLU A 18 -15.64 8.35 -1.95
CA GLU A 18 -14.31 7.99 -1.45
C GLU A 18 -13.97 8.94 -0.29
N ALA A 19 -13.94 8.40 0.93
CA ALA A 19 -13.46 9.11 2.11
C ALA A 19 -11.99 8.73 2.33
N PHE A 20 -11.10 9.65 1.96
CA PHE A 20 -9.66 9.47 2.10
C PHE A 20 -9.24 9.54 3.58
N LYS A 21 -8.28 8.70 3.96
CA LYS A 21 -7.48 8.92 5.17
C LYS A 21 -6.44 9.99 4.88
N VAL A 22 -6.41 11.05 5.68
CA VAL A 22 -5.57 12.24 5.43
C VAL A 22 -4.56 12.42 6.55
N GLY A 23 -3.28 12.63 6.21
CA GLY A 23 -2.24 13.02 7.18
C GLY A 23 -1.85 11.95 8.20
N GLU A 24 -2.30 10.71 8.03
CA GLU A 24 -2.01 9.61 8.95
C GLU A 24 -0.66 8.95 8.64
N THR A 25 -0.02 8.39 9.68
CA THR A 25 1.15 7.54 9.52
C THR A 25 0.78 6.09 9.79
N TYR A 26 0.91 5.25 8.77
CA TYR A 26 0.80 3.81 8.89
C TYR A 26 2.17 3.17 9.03
N LEU A 27 2.36 2.39 10.09
CA LEU A 27 3.60 1.66 10.35
C LEU A 27 3.29 0.19 10.61
N LYS A 28 3.89 -0.68 9.79
CA LYS A 28 4.05 -2.10 10.08
C LYS A 28 5.49 -2.36 10.52
N PRO A 29 5.72 -2.61 11.82
CA PRO A 29 7.07 -2.84 12.32
C PRO A 29 7.59 -4.22 11.91
N PRO A 30 8.91 -4.44 11.95
CA PRO A 30 9.52 -5.73 11.68
C PRO A 30 8.93 -6.85 12.55
N GLY A 31 8.71 -8.03 11.97
CA GLY A 31 8.12 -9.19 12.65
C GLY A 31 6.61 -9.14 12.89
N SER A 32 5.93 -8.03 12.54
CA SER A 32 4.47 -7.89 12.72
C SER A 32 3.65 -8.72 11.75
N CYS A 33 4.22 -9.08 10.59
CA CYS A 33 3.63 -9.98 9.62
C CYS A 33 3.77 -11.46 10.01
N LYS A 34 4.36 -11.77 11.17
CA LYS A 34 4.44 -13.14 11.74
C LYS A 34 4.80 -14.22 10.69
N THR A 35 5.67 -13.88 9.74
CA THR A 35 6.13 -14.74 8.63
C THR A 35 7.06 -15.88 9.10
N LYS A 36 6.96 -16.27 10.38
CA LYS A 36 7.77 -17.32 11.02
C LYS A 36 7.59 -18.69 10.35
N TRP A 37 6.49 -18.88 9.62
CA TRP A 37 6.18 -20.11 8.91
C TRP A 37 6.30 -19.90 7.40
N ARG A 38 6.95 -20.84 6.70
CA ARG A 38 7.24 -20.76 5.25
C ARG A 38 6.00 -20.55 4.37
N ASP A 39 4.83 -20.94 4.87
CA ASP A 39 3.56 -20.90 4.12
C ASP A 39 2.64 -19.74 4.56
N CYS A 40 3.08 -18.91 5.51
CA CYS A 40 2.31 -17.73 5.94
C CYS A 40 2.53 -16.56 4.97
N GLU A 41 1.76 -16.57 3.90
CA GLU A 41 1.65 -15.44 2.98
C GLU A 41 0.75 -14.36 3.58
N ILE A 42 1.36 -13.25 3.99
CA ILE A 42 0.63 -12.06 4.44
C ILE A 42 0.67 -10.98 3.35
N GLY A 43 -0.52 -10.54 2.96
CA GLY A 43 -0.72 -9.40 2.07
C GLY A 43 -0.89 -8.09 2.84
N VAL A 44 -0.46 -6.98 2.26
CA VAL A 44 -0.75 -5.63 2.77
C VAL A 44 -1.52 -4.84 1.71
N GLU A 45 -2.65 -4.28 2.10
CA GLU A 45 -3.52 -3.46 1.25
C GLU A 45 -3.60 -2.05 1.82
N VAL A 46 -3.27 -1.06 1.01
CA VAL A 46 -3.35 0.36 1.35
C VAL A 46 -4.23 1.04 0.32
N GLU A 47 -5.32 1.69 0.75
CA GLU A 47 -6.31 2.25 -0.17
C GLU A 47 -6.82 3.62 0.29
N CYS A 48 -7.15 4.51 -0.65
CA CYS A 48 -7.80 5.81 -0.35
C CYS A 48 -7.04 6.61 0.73
N CYS A 49 -5.76 6.88 0.50
CA CYS A 49 -4.91 7.65 1.42
C CYS A 49 -4.41 8.94 0.74
N GLU A 50 -4.36 10.03 1.49
CA GLU A 50 -3.91 11.35 1.02
C GLU A 50 -2.95 11.96 2.04
N ASP A 51 -1.83 12.54 1.59
CA ASP A 51 -0.79 13.13 2.45
C ASP A 51 -0.33 12.20 3.60
N CYS A 52 -0.37 10.88 3.36
CA CYS A 52 -0.06 9.86 4.37
C CYS A 52 1.39 9.36 4.25
N ASN A 53 1.93 8.93 5.38
CA ASN A 53 3.22 8.23 5.43
C ASN A 53 2.98 6.75 5.69
N ILE A 54 3.35 5.89 4.75
CA ILE A 54 3.08 4.45 4.75
C ILE A 54 4.40 3.70 4.81
N TYR A 55 4.64 3.00 5.90
CA TYR A 55 5.86 2.23 6.15
C TYR A 55 5.51 0.76 6.42
N VAL A 56 5.84 -0.11 5.47
CA VAL A 56 5.72 -1.56 5.60
C VAL A 56 7.12 -2.14 5.77
N LEU A 57 7.59 -2.23 7.01
CA LEU A 57 8.98 -2.59 7.34
C LEU A 57 9.12 -4.07 7.72
N ASP A 58 8.40 -4.94 7.03
CA ASP A 58 8.44 -6.39 7.27
C ASP A 58 8.29 -7.18 5.96
N VAL A 59 8.67 -8.45 6.01
CA VAL A 59 8.57 -9.35 4.85
C VAL A 59 7.10 -9.61 4.53
N CYS A 60 6.71 -9.35 3.28
CA CYS A 60 5.35 -9.52 2.80
C CYS A 60 5.32 -10.49 1.60
N ALA A 61 4.18 -11.14 1.39
CA ALA A 61 3.96 -11.93 0.17
C ALA A 61 3.59 -11.02 -1.00
N GLN A 62 2.69 -10.08 -0.77
CA GLN A 62 2.19 -9.12 -1.75
C GLN A 62 1.84 -7.80 -1.06
N VAL A 63 2.07 -6.68 -1.74
CA VAL A 63 1.60 -5.37 -1.29
C VAL A 63 0.82 -4.69 -2.39
N GLN A 64 -0.31 -4.09 -2.06
CA GLN A 64 -1.14 -3.33 -2.98
C GLN A 64 -1.40 -1.95 -2.40
N VAL A 65 -1.06 -0.92 -3.17
CA VAL A 65 -1.31 0.49 -2.86
C VAL A 65 -2.22 1.03 -3.95
N SER A 66 -3.45 1.40 -3.60
CA SER A 66 -4.48 1.88 -4.53
C SER A 66 -5.02 3.24 -4.14
N ASP A 67 -5.37 4.06 -5.13
CA ASP A 67 -6.09 5.32 -4.95
C ASP A 67 -5.42 6.22 -3.88
N CYS A 68 -4.10 6.41 -3.98
CA CYS A 68 -3.30 7.20 -3.02
C CYS A 68 -2.76 8.50 -3.65
N ARG A 69 -2.77 9.60 -2.89
CA ARG A 69 -2.34 10.92 -3.37
C ARG A 69 -1.31 11.55 -2.44
N ASN A 70 -0.23 12.10 -3.00
CA ASN A 70 0.83 12.79 -2.24
C ASN A 70 1.39 11.97 -1.06
N CYS A 71 1.38 10.65 -1.17
CA CYS A 71 1.80 9.77 -0.10
C CYS A 71 3.27 9.41 -0.20
N ARG A 72 3.92 9.23 0.95
CA ARG A 72 5.24 8.61 1.04
C ARG A 72 5.07 7.13 1.37
N VAL A 73 5.52 6.25 0.48
CA VAL A 73 5.34 4.81 0.60
C VAL A 73 6.71 4.13 0.67
N VAL A 74 6.95 3.38 1.73
CA VAL A 74 8.15 2.55 1.91
C VAL A 74 7.72 1.12 2.14
N VAL A 75 8.16 0.22 1.27
CA VAL A 75 7.83 -1.20 1.32
C VAL A 75 9.12 -2.01 1.41
N GLY A 76 9.22 -2.78 2.50
CA GLY A 76 10.28 -3.74 2.73
C GLY A 76 10.21 -4.94 1.78
N PRO A 77 11.09 -5.94 1.99
CA PRO A 77 11.21 -7.07 1.08
C PRO A 77 9.89 -7.81 0.84
N THR A 78 9.45 -7.82 -0.41
CA THR A 78 8.23 -8.51 -0.84
C THR A 78 8.59 -9.71 -1.72
N ALA A 79 8.20 -10.91 -1.30
CA ALA A 79 8.52 -12.15 -2.01
C ALA A 79 7.86 -12.24 -3.40
N GLY A 80 6.65 -11.70 -3.51
CA GLY A 80 5.89 -11.63 -4.75
C GLY A 80 5.95 -10.23 -5.38
N SER A 81 4.78 -9.68 -5.63
CA SER A 81 4.62 -8.44 -6.38
C SER A 81 4.11 -7.29 -5.50
N VAL A 82 4.57 -6.09 -5.83
CA VAL A 82 4.01 -4.84 -5.31
C VAL A 82 3.24 -4.15 -6.41
N PHE A 83 2.00 -3.78 -6.11
CA PHE A 83 1.09 -3.10 -7.01
C PHE A 83 0.89 -1.66 -6.57
N LEU A 84 1.06 -0.74 -7.50
CA LEU A 84 0.65 0.66 -7.37
C LEU A 84 -0.42 0.95 -8.42
N LEU A 85 -1.61 1.32 -7.95
CA LEU A 85 -2.80 1.50 -8.76
C LEU A 85 -3.36 2.90 -8.50
N ASN A 86 -3.65 3.70 -9.53
CA ASN A 86 -4.27 5.01 -9.39
C ASN A 86 -3.56 5.93 -8.37
N CYS A 87 -2.22 5.91 -8.34
CA CYS A 87 -1.45 6.72 -7.40
C CYS A 87 -0.97 8.01 -8.06
N VAL A 88 -1.09 9.15 -7.37
CA VAL A 88 -0.70 10.46 -7.90
C VAL A 88 0.22 11.20 -6.94
N GLY A 89 1.35 11.71 -7.42
CA GLY A 89 2.27 12.52 -6.61
C GLY A 89 2.97 11.74 -5.49
N CYS A 90 3.01 10.40 -5.57
CA CYS A 90 3.56 9.58 -4.50
C CYS A 90 5.07 9.38 -4.63
N THR A 91 5.78 9.40 -3.51
CA THR A 91 7.19 8.95 -3.46
C THR A 91 7.24 7.53 -2.91
N VAL A 92 7.85 6.61 -3.66
CA VAL A 92 7.75 5.17 -3.39
C VAL A 92 9.14 4.54 -3.38
N SER A 93 9.49 3.91 -2.26
CA SER A 93 10.67 3.05 -2.16
C SER A 93 10.25 1.62 -1.86
N VAL A 94 10.68 0.67 -2.67
CA VAL A 94 10.18 -0.69 -2.63
C VAL A 94 11.25 -1.71 -2.98
N VAL A 95 11.25 -2.82 -2.24
CA VAL A 95 12.03 -4.01 -2.58
C VAL A 95 11.08 -5.17 -2.86
N ALA A 96 10.97 -5.59 -4.12
CA ALA A 96 10.04 -6.64 -4.54
C ALA A 96 10.58 -7.46 -5.71
N ARG A 97 10.05 -8.68 -5.90
CA ARG A 97 10.36 -9.49 -7.08
C ARG A 97 9.76 -8.90 -8.35
N GLN A 98 8.57 -8.31 -8.24
CA GLN A 98 7.90 -7.61 -9.34
C GLN A 98 7.29 -6.31 -8.83
N LEU A 99 7.48 -5.22 -9.58
CA LEU A 99 6.79 -3.96 -9.38
C LEU A 99 5.82 -3.73 -10.53
N ARG A 100 4.55 -3.49 -10.22
CA ARG A 100 3.49 -3.28 -11.22
C ARG A 100 2.80 -1.96 -10.95
N LEU A 101 2.83 -1.07 -11.93
CA LEU A 101 2.20 0.24 -11.89
C LEU A 101 1.02 0.25 -12.87
N ARG A 102 -0.09 0.87 -12.47
CA ARG A 102 -1.25 1.10 -13.32
C ARG A 102 -1.84 2.47 -12.99
N ASP A 103 -2.08 3.26 -14.03
CA ASP A 103 -2.73 4.57 -13.92
C ASP A 103 -2.08 5.48 -12.86
N CYS A 104 -0.75 5.45 -12.78
CA CYS A 104 0.02 6.29 -11.85
C CYS A 104 0.53 7.54 -12.58
N ALA A 105 0.50 8.69 -11.90
CA ALA A 105 0.97 9.98 -12.43
C ALA A 105 1.86 10.69 -11.40
N ASP A 106 2.92 11.34 -11.87
CA ASP A 106 3.85 12.11 -11.02
C ASP A 106 4.40 11.36 -9.80
N CYS A 107 4.59 10.04 -9.93
CA CYS A 107 5.17 9.22 -8.87
C CYS A 107 6.69 9.11 -9.03
N ASP A 108 7.42 9.32 -7.94
CA ASP A 108 8.87 9.16 -7.86
C ASP A 108 9.22 7.79 -7.25
N LEU A 109 10.04 6.99 -7.94
CA LEU A 109 10.49 5.68 -7.49
C LEU A 109 11.95 5.77 -7.05
N ARG A 110 12.24 5.51 -5.78
CA ARG A 110 13.57 5.65 -5.15
C ARG A 110 14.11 4.35 -4.59
#